data_AF-A0AAV0QZJ9-F1
#
_entry.id   AF-A0AAV0QZJ9-F1
#
_cell.length_a   1.000
_cell.length_b   1.000
_cell.length_c   1.000
_cell.angle_alpha   90.00
_cell.angle_beta   90.00
_cell.angle_gamma   90.00
#
_symmetry.space_group_name_H-M   'P 1'
#
loop_
_entity.id
_entity.type
_entity.pdbx_description
1 polymer ?
#
loop_
_entity_poly.entity_id
_entity_poly.type
_entity_poly.pdbx_seq_one_letter_code
_entity_poly.pdbx_strand_id
1 'polypeptide(L)'
;MRVKIALAEKGLDYEARPEDLFGGKSDLLLTSNPIYKKVPVFLHDGKPLCESSVIVSYIDETWPAPALLPSTPYERSQARFWVDYIASGDDAMEGAKKEFVEVLKVLEGALGEKEYFAGDAFGYVDILAIPITCWFLASERFGNLKVEAESPKLSAWIKRCMEKETVAKVVPDPEKIYEFVINLRKMFGIA
;
A
#
# COMPACT_ATOMS: atom_id res chain seq x y z
N MET A 1 4.99 -2.20 -3.79
CA MET A 1 4.53 -0.85 -4.19
C MET A 1 4.93 0.20 -3.16
N ARG A 2 4.44 0.12 -1.91
CA ARG A 2 4.78 1.00 -0.78
C ARG A 2 6.25 1.49 -0.76
N VAL A 3 7.21 0.55 -0.70
CA VAL A 3 8.65 0.86 -0.69
C VAL A 3 9.13 1.59 -1.95
N LYS A 4 8.64 1.20 -3.14
CA LYS A 4 9.02 1.83 -4.41
C LYS A 4 8.53 3.28 -4.48
N ILE A 5 7.31 3.56 -3.99
CA ILE A 5 6.78 4.92 -3.90
C ILE A 5 7.64 5.74 -2.94
N ALA A 6 7.96 5.21 -1.74
CA ALA A 6 8.81 5.91 -0.79
C ALA A 6 10.19 6.27 -1.38
N LEU A 7 10.84 5.32 -2.06
CA LEU A 7 12.11 5.58 -2.75
C LEU A 7 11.96 6.66 -3.83
N ALA A 8 10.88 6.62 -4.61
CA ALA A 8 10.60 7.62 -5.64
C ALA A 8 10.32 9.02 -5.05
N GLU A 9 9.57 9.13 -3.96
CA GLU A 9 9.35 10.39 -3.23
C GLU A 9 10.67 10.96 -2.66
N LYS A 10 11.61 10.08 -2.28
CA LYS A 10 12.96 10.48 -1.86
C LYS A 10 13.92 10.77 -3.03
N GLY A 11 13.53 10.53 -4.28
CA GLY A 11 14.41 10.64 -5.43
C GLY A 11 15.57 9.63 -5.42
N LEU A 12 15.37 8.46 -4.81
CA LEU A 12 16.38 7.41 -4.67
C LEU A 12 16.27 6.38 -5.79
N ASP A 13 17.38 6.15 -6.48
CA ASP A 13 17.51 5.06 -7.44
C ASP A 13 17.57 3.70 -6.73
N TYR A 14 17.04 2.68 -7.39
CA TYR A 14 17.08 1.30 -6.88
C TYR A 14 17.07 0.29 -8.02
N GLU A 15 17.63 -0.90 -7.74
CA GLU A 15 17.51 -2.05 -8.62
C GLU A 15 16.26 -2.86 -8.23
N ALA A 16 15.32 -3.02 -9.16
CA ALA A 16 14.15 -3.87 -8.95
C ALA A 16 14.47 -5.32 -9.32
N ARG A 17 14.35 -6.24 -8.37
CA ARG A 17 14.43 -7.69 -8.61
C ARG A 17 13.05 -8.34 -8.43
N PRO A 18 12.38 -8.77 -9.51
CA PRO A 18 11.13 -9.53 -9.40
C PRO A 18 11.37 -10.89 -8.71
N GLU A 19 10.40 -11.34 -7.93
CA GLU A 19 10.40 -12.64 -7.26
C GLU A 19 9.22 -13.47 -7.74
N ASP A 20 9.43 -14.77 -7.96
CA ASP A 20 8.35 -15.72 -8.21
C ASP A 20 7.80 -16.24 -6.87
N LEU A 21 6.56 -15.87 -6.57
CA LEU A 21 5.88 -16.27 -5.34
C LEU A 21 5.06 -17.55 -5.48
N PHE A 22 4.90 -18.09 -6.69
CA PHE A 22 4.01 -19.23 -7.00
C PHE A 22 4.74 -20.56 -7.18
N GLY A 23 6.05 -20.62 -6.92
CA GLY A 23 6.78 -21.89 -6.97
C GLY A 23 8.29 -21.80 -6.89
N GLY A 24 8.88 -20.60 -7.06
CA GLY A 24 10.33 -20.43 -7.13
C GLY A 24 10.89 -19.25 -6.35
N LYS A 25 10.58 -19.12 -5.05
CA LYS A 25 11.20 -18.10 -4.19
C LYS A 25 12.73 -18.25 -4.21
N SER A 26 13.45 -17.17 -4.48
CA SER A 26 14.91 -17.23 -4.59
C SER A 26 15.61 -17.50 -3.25
N ASP A 27 16.82 -18.07 -3.32
CA ASP A 27 17.68 -18.21 -2.13
C ASP A 27 18.00 -16.85 -1.49
N LEU A 28 18.08 -15.79 -2.30
CA LEU A 28 18.28 -14.42 -1.82
C LEU A 28 17.11 -13.98 -0.94
N LEU A 29 15.87 -14.21 -1.37
CA LEU A 29 14.68 -13.90 -0.58
C LEU A 29 14.63 -14.74 0.71
N LEU A 30 14.87 -16.04 0.60
CA LEU A 30 14.81 -16.96 1.74
C LEU A 30 15.89 -16.67 2.79
N THR A 31 17.07 -16.23 2.35
CA THR A 31 18.17 -15.83 3.25
C THR A 31 17.93 -14.44 3.84
N SER A 32 17.36 -13.52 3.07
CA SER A 32 17.15 -12.14 3.51
C SER A 32 15.95 -11.97 4.44
N ASN A 33 14.88 -12.75 4.26
CA ASN A 33 13.70 -12.79 5.13
C ASN A 33 13.42 -14.23 5.57
N PRO A 34 14.26 -14.83 6.42
CA PRO A 34 14.12 -16.24 6.80
C PRO A 34 12.88 -16.51 7.65
N ILE A 35 12.36 -15.49 8.33
CA ILE A 35 11.18 -15.58 9.22
C ILE A 35 9.90 -15.71 8.38
N TYR A 36 9.58 -14.69 7.58
CA TYR A 36 8.31 -14.64 6.87
C TYR A 36 8.42 -15.14 5.44
N LYS A 37 9.61 -15.11 4.84
CA LYS A 37 9.86 -15.49 3.43
C LYS A 37 8.93 -14.72 2.47
N LYS A 38 8.65 -13.46 2.80
CA LYS A 38 7.73 -12.56 2.07
C LYS A 38 8.48 -11.38 1.47
N VAL A 39 7.94 -10.86 0.38
CA VAL A 39 8.30 -9.56 -0.20
C VAL A 39 7.38 -8.47 0.37
N PRO A 40 7.81 -7.19 0.40
CA PRO A 40 9.11 -6.68 -0.05
C PRO A 40 10.24 -6.97 0.95
N VAL A 41 11.45 -7.12 0.40
CA VAL A 41 12.72 -7.00 1.11
C VAL A 41 13.50 -5.86 0.47
N PHE A 42 14.04 -4.97 1.27
CA PHE A 42 14.92 -3.90 0.81
C PHE A 42 16.35 -4.18 1.29
N LEU A 43 17.29 -4.26 0.35
CA LEU A 43 18.71 -4.45 0.64
C LEU A 43 19.40 -3.10 0.57
N HIS A 44 19.84 -2.57 1.71
CA HIS A 44 20.67 -1.37 1.78
C HIS A 44 22.08 -1.79 2.22
N ASP A 45 23.07 -1.59 1.35
CA ASP A 45 24.46 -2.08 1.54
C ASP A 45 24.54 -3.56 1.92
N GLY A 46 23.73 -4.38 1.24
CA GLY A 46 23.63 -5.82 1.49
C GLY A 46 22.91 -6.23 2.77
N LYS A 47 22.41 -5.27 3.57
CA LYS A 47 21.66 -5.54 4.80
C LYS A 47 20.16 -5.61 4.50
N PRO A 48 19.48 -6.73 4.81
CA PRO A 48 18.06 -6.88 4.53
C PRO A 48 17.18 -6.16 5.55
N LEU A 49 16.18 -5.47 5.03
CA LEU A 49 15.08 -4.84 5.76
C LEU A 49 13.79 -5.48 5.26
N CYS A 50 12.95 -5.94 6.19
CA CYS A 50 11.69 -6.62 5.92
C CYS A 50 10.52 -5.77 6.41
N GLU A 51 9.31 -6.14 5.99
CA GLU A 51 8.05 -5.44 6.29
C GLU A 51 7.95 -4.04 5.70
N SER A 52 6.96 -3.83 4.83
CA SER A 52 6.87 -2.60 4.04
C SER A 52 6.80 -1.30 4.86
N SER A 53 6.07 -1.29 5.98
CA SER A 53 5.96 -0.12 6.88
C SER A 53 7.26 0.18 7.62
N VAL A 54 7.95 -0.87 8.07
CA VAL A 54 9.27 -0.77 8.71
C VAL A 54 10.31 -0.24 7.72
N ILE A 55 10.32 -0.76 6.49
CA ILE A 55 11.21 -0.30 5.42
C ILE A 55 10.95 1.18 5.09
N VAL A 56 9.70 1.61 4.94
CA VAL A 56 9.38 3.02 4.64
C VAL A 56 9.80 3.94 5.79
N SER A 57 9.63 3.52 7.05
CA SER A 57 10.14 4.26 8.21
C SER A 57 11.66 4.38 8.20
N TYR A 58 12.37 3.29 7.88
CA TYR A 58 13.82 3.28 7.74
C TYR A 58 14.31 4.23 6.64
N ILE A 59 13.64 4.23 5.48
CA ILE A 59 13.93 5.15 4.38
C ILE A 59 13.76 6.60 4.83
N ASP A 60 12.69 6.92 5.56
CA ASP A 60 12.45 8.27 6.05
C ASP A 60 13.50 8.72 7.09
N GLU A 61 13.92 7.83 7.97
CA GLU A 61 14.94 8.10 8.99
C GLU A 61 16.36 8.21 8.41
N THR A 62 16.64 7.48 7.31
CA THR A 62 17.95 7.49 6.64
C THR A 62 18.11 8.69 5.71
N TRP A 63 17.04 9.06 4.99
CA TRP A 63 17.01 10.19 4.07
C TRP A 63 15.92 11.18 4.51
N PRO A 64 16.20 12.12 5.44
CA PRO A 64 15.15 12.90 6.13
C PRO A 64 14.38 13.90 5.27
N ALA A 65 14.83 14.18 4.04
CA ALA A 65 14.18 15.13 3.14
C ALA A 65 13.88 14.49 1.77
N PRO A 66 12.68 14.70 1.19
CA PRO A 66 11.49 15.31 1.82
C PRO A 66 10.90 14.40 2.90
N ALA A 67 10.39 14.96 4.00
CA ALA A 67 9.86 14.16 5.11
C ALA A 67 8.60 13.38 4.71
N LEU A 68 8.55 12.08 5.03
CA LEU A 68 7.37 11.23 4.83
C LEU A 68 6.55 11.11 6.11
N LEU A 69 7.19 11.10 7.27
CA LEU A 69 6.50 11.10 8.57
C LEU A 69 6.39 12.52 9.13
N PRO A 70 5.36 12.79 9.95
CA PRO A 70 5.28 14.00 10.75
C PRO A 70 6.50 14.17 11.69
N SER A 71 6.74 15.40 12.14
CA SER A 71 7.88 15.73 12.98
C SER A 71 7.64 15.43 14.46
N THR A 72 6.40 15.56 14.95
CA THR A 72 6.12 15.37 16.38
C THR A 72 5.89 13.89 16.73
N PRO A 73 6.29 13.44 17.93
CA PRO A 73 6.03 12.06 18.36
C PRO A 73 4.55 11.68 18.34
N TYR A 74 3.67 12.61 18.71
CA TYR A 74 2.22 12.37 18.71
C TYR A 74 1.70 12.12 17.29
N GLU A 75 2.00 12.98 16.33
CA GLU A 75 1.54 12.81 14.95
C GLU A 75 2.15 11.56 14.30
N ARG A 76 3.41 11.24 14.60
CA ARG A 76 4.03 9.96 14.17
C ARG A 76 3.28 8.75 14.72
N SER A 77 2.82 8.81 15.97
CA SER A 77 2.01 7.73 16.56
C SER A 77 0.67 7.58 15.85
N GLN A 78 0.01 8.69 15.49
CA GLN A 78 -1.25 8.67 14.74
C GLN A 78 -1.05 8.09 13.33
N ALA A 79 0.03 8.47 12.64
CA ALA A 79 0.35 7.93 11.33
C ALA A 79 0.60 6.40 11.38
N ARG A 80 1.33 5.94 12.40
CA ARG A 80 1.58 4.50 12.60
C ARG A 80 0.31 3.72 12.93
N PHE A 81 -0.58 4.30 13.75
CA PHE A 81 -1.88 3.73 14.05
C PHE A 81 -2.72 3.52 12.78
N TRP A 82 -2.80 4.53 11.90
CA TRP A 82 -3.57 4.39 10.66
C TRP A 82 -2.97 3.35 9.71
N VAL A 83 -1.65 3.24 9.64
CA VAL A 83 -1.00 2.19 8.85
C VAL A 83 -1.29 0.80 9.40
N ASP A 84 -1.32 0.64 10.72
CA ASP A 84 -1.69 -0.62 11.37
C ASP A 84 -3.17 -0.98 11.13
N TYR A 85 -4.07 0.00 11.25
CA TYR A 85 -5.48 -0.16 10.92
C TYR A 85 -5.68 -0.61 9.46
N ILE A 86 -5.00 0.04 8.53
CA ILE A 86 -5.05 -0.31 7.10
C ILE A 86 -4.51 -1.73 6.87
N ALA A 87 -3.37 -2.07 7.48
CA ALA A 87 -2.77 -3.40 7.32
C ALA A 87 -3.65 -4.52 7.90
N SER A 88 -4.35 -4.27 9.00
CA SER A 88 -5.34 -5.24 9.53
C SER A 88 -6.60 -5.34 8.67
N GLY A 89 -6.96 -4.26 7.97
CA GLY A 89 -8.04 -4.23 6.99
C GLY A 89 -7.72 -4.96 5.68
N ASP A 90 -6.45 -5.13 5.31
CA ASP A 90 -6.04 -5.85 4.09
C ASP A 90 -6.57 -7.29 4.09
N ASP A 91 -6.57 -7.98 5.25
CA ASP A 91 -7.13 -9.33 5.41
C ASP A 91 -8.68 -9.32 5.38
N ALA A 92 -9.30 -8.23 5.85
CA ALA A 92 -10.76 -8.07 5.82
C ALA A 92 -11.29 -7.73 4.42
N MET A 93 -10.47 -7.18 3.52
CA MET A 93 -10.84 -6.94 2.13
C MET A 93 -11.06 -8.23 1.32
N GLU A 94 -10.55 -9.38 1.80
CA GLU A 94 -10.85 -10.72 1.28
C GLU A 94 -12.17 -11.29 1.83
N GLY A 95 -12.78 -10.65 2.85
CA GLY A 95 -14.02 -11.05 3.52
C GLY A 95 -15.17 -10.05 3.32
N ALA A 96 -16.40 -10.57 3.36
CA ALA A 96 -17.69 -9.88 3.39
C ALA A 96 -17.75 -8.38 2.96
N LYS A 97 -18.48 -8.08 1.87
CA LYS A 97 -18.83 -6.72 1.39
C LYS A 97 -19.05 -5.65 2.48
N LYS A 98 -19.71 -6.02 3.58
CA LYS A 98 -20.02 -5.11 4.69
C LYS A 98 -18.75 -4.61 5.39
N GLU A 99 -17.80 -5.51 5.66
CA GLU A 99 -16.53 -5.18 6.32
C GLU A 99 -15.71 -4.23 5.45
N PHE A 100 -15.66 -4.48 4.13
CA PHE A 100 -15.00 -3.57 3.19
C PHE A 100 -15.59 -2.15 3.23
N VAL A 101 -16.92 -2.02 3.17
CA VAL A 101 -17.59 -0.71 3.22
C VAL A 101 -17.35 0.00 4.55
N GLU A 102 -17.30 -0.72 5.66
CA GLU A 102 -16.99 -0.15 6.98
C GLU A 102 -15.55 0.38 7.03
N VAL A 103 -14.57 -0.36 6.50
CA VAL A 103 -13.18 0.10 6.38
C VAL A 103 -13.10 1.37 5.53
N LEU A 104 -13.77 1.42 4.38
CA LEU A 104 -13.79 2.61 3.52
C LEU A 104 -14.33 3.85 4.26
N LYS A 105 -15.42 3.69 5.02
CA LYS A 105 -16.03 4.78 5.81
C LYS A 105 -15.14 5.26 6.93
N VAL A 106 -14.45 4.35 7.61
CA VAL A 106 -13.47 4.71 8.65
C VAL A 106 -12.31 5.50 8.05
N LEU A 107 -11.76 5.04 6.92
CA LEU A 107 -10.67 5.74 6.23
C LEU A 107 -11.11 7.10 5.68
N GLU A 108 -12.33 7.21 5.15
CA GLU A 108 -12.88 8.49 4.69
C GLU A 108 -13.08 9.47 5.85
N GLY A 109 -13.59 9.00 6.99
CA GLY A 109 -13.71 9.81 8.20
C GLY A 109 -12.34 10.27 8.72
N ALA A 110 -11.35 9.39 8.66
CA ALA A 110 -9.97 9.69 9.03
C ALA A 110 -9.33 10.73 8.11
N LEU A 111 -9.59 10.65 6.79
CA LEU A 111 -9.16 11.65 5.81
C LEU A 111 -9.85 13.01 6.11
N GLY A 112 -11.17 13.01 6.32
CA GLY A 112 -11.94 14.20 6.67
C GLY A 112 -12.00 15.19 5.50
N GLU A 113 -11.53 16.41 5.69
CA GLU A 113 -11.38 17.44 4.64
C GLU A 113 -9.92 17.63 4.19
N LYS A 114 -9.00 16.80 4.70
CA LYS A 114 -7.58 16.93 4.38
C LYS A 114 -7.30 16.50 2.95
N GLU A 115 -6.29 17.09 2.33
CA GLU A 115 -5.87 16.70 0.99
C GLU A 115 -5.26 15.28 1.00
N TYR A 116 -4.46 15.01 2.03
CA TYR A 116 -3.78 13.76 2.34
C TYR A 116 -3.99 13.38 3.81
N PHE A 117 -3.65 12.14 4.19
CA PHE A 117 -3.85 11.69 5.58
C PHE A 117 -3.03 12.48 6.61
N ALA A 118 -1.89 13.06 6.20
CA ALA A 118 -1.07 13.92 7.03
C ALA A 118 -1.46 15.42 6.98
N GLY A 119 -2.53 15.80 6.29
CA GLY A 119 -2.91 17.19 6.07
C GLY A 119 -2.70 17.59 4.61
N ASP A 120 -1.79 18.52 4.39
CA ASP A 120 -1.56 19.13 3.07
C ASP A 120 -0.44 18.44 2.27
N ALA A 121 0.31 17.54 2.92
CA ALA A 121 1.44 16.85 2.30
C ALA A 121 1.18 15.35 2.16
N PHE A 122 1.49 14.81 0.98
CA PHE A 122 1.52 13.37 0.73
C PHE A 122 2.58 12.73 1.63
N GLY A 123 2.18 11.78 2.46
CA GLY A 123 3.06 11.26 3.50
C GLY A 123 2.92 9.77 3.75
N TYR A 124 3.41 9.36 4.91
CA TYR A 124 3.56 7.96 5.30
C TYR A 124 2.26 7.16 5.13
N VAL A 125 1.14 7.65 5.68
CA VAL A 125 -0.15 6.94 5.58
C VAL A 125 -0.58 6.81 4.12
N ASP A 126 -0.43 7.86 3.31
CA ASP A 126 -0.80 7.84 1.90
C ASP A 126 0.03 6.84 1.09
N ILE A 127 1.36 6.81 1.29
CA ILE A 127 2.30 5.86 0.66
C ILE A 127 1.92 4.42 0.99
N LEU A 128 1.47 4.18 2.22
CA LEU A 128 1.09 2.86 2.70
C LEU A 128 -0.31 2.45 2.21
N ALA A 129 -1.23 3.40 2.10
CA ALA A 129 -2.63 3.21 1.72
C ALA A 129 -2.84 3.08 0.20
N ILE A 130 -2.26 4.00 -0.59
CA ILE A 130 -2.58 4.12 -2.03
C ILE A 130 -2.38 2.82 -2.83
N PRO A 131 -1.36 1.98 -2.56
CA PRO A 131 -1.19 0.75 -3.32
C PRO A 131 -2.31 -0.27 -3.16
N ILE A 132 -3.05 -0.24 -2.05
CA ILE A 132 -4.16 -1.17 -1.81
C ILE A 132 -5.34 -0.85 -2.73
N THR A 133 -5.45 0.40 -3.17
CA THR A 133 -6.60 0.87 -3.95
C THR A 133 -6.65 0.27 -5.36
N CYS A 134 -5.54 -0.26 -5.89
CA CYS A 134 -5.55 -0.99 -7.16
C CYS A 134 -6.39 -2.28 -7.11
N TRP A 135 -6.68 -2.81 -5.92
CA TRP A 135 -7.56 -3.96 -5.73
C TRP A 135 -9.04 -3.59 -5.64
N PHE A 136 -9.37 -2.30 -5.45
CA PHE A 136 -10.74 -1.86 -5.23
C PHE A 136 -11.65 -2.19 -6.42
N LEU A 137 -11.16 -2.11 -7.66
CA LEU A 137 -11.96 -2.50 -8.83
C LEU A 137 -12.41 -3.96 -8.75
N ALA A 138 -11.56 -4.86 -8.27
CA ALA A 138 -11.94 -6.24 -8.06
C ALA A 138 -13.01 -6.35 -6.97
N SER A 139 -12.83 -5.67 -5.84
CA SER A 139 -13.83 -5.61 -4.77
C SER A 139 -15.17 -5.03 -5.22
N GLU A 140 -15.16 -4.00 -6.08
CA GLU A 140 -16.36 -3.41 -6.68
C GLU A 140 -17.12 -4.41 -7.55
N ARG A 141 -16.40 -5.12 -8.44
CA ARG A 141 -17.00 -6.08 -9.37
C ARG A 141 -17.53 -7.33 -8.67
N PHE A 142 -16.74 -7.93 -7.77
CA PHE A 142 -17.18 -9.11 -7.02
C PHE A 142 -18.20 -8.77 -5.93
N GLY A 143 -18.09 -7.60 -5.32
CA GLY A 143 -19.00 -7.13 -4.26
C GLY A 143 -20.25 -6.41 -4.76
N ASN A 144 -20.37 -6.15 -6.07
CA ASN A 144 -21.42 -5.33 -6.67
C ASN A 144 -21.66 -4.03 -5.89
N LEU A 145 -20.59 -3.25 -5.74
CA LEU A 145 -20.57 -1.96 -5.02
C LEU A 145 -19.73 -0.95 -5.80
N LYS A 146 -19.84 0.33 -5.43
CA LYS A 146 -18.96 1.39 -5.95
C LYS A 146 -18.34 2.16 -4.79
N VAL A 147 -17.01 2.20 -4.74
CA VAL A 147 -16.24 2.94 -3.73
C VAL A 147 -16.62 4.41 -3.76
N GLU A 148 -16.80 5.00 -4.94
CA GLU A 148 -17.20 6.41 -5.07
C GLU A 148 -18.60 6.70 -4.48
N ALA A 149 -19.51 5.72 -4.49
CA ALA A 149 -20.84 5.88 -3.90
C ALA A 149 -20.83 5.75 -2.37
N GLU A 150 -19.96 4.90 -1.83
CA GLU A 150 -19.84 4.67 -0.39
C GLU A 150 -18.91 5.68 0.30
N SER A 151 -17.87 6.13 -0.41
CA SER A 151 -16.81 7.01 0.09
C SER A 151 -16.26 7.96 -0.99
N PRO A 152 -17.02 9.02 -1.35
CA PRO A 152 -16.66 9.94 -2.44
C PRO A 152 -15.36 10.73 -2.20
N LYS A 153 -15.05 11.12 -0.96
CA LYS A 153 -13.82 11.87 -0.64
C LYS A 153 -12.60 10.97 -0.71
N LEU A 154 -12.74 9.72 -0.30
CA LEU A 154 -11.68 8.73 -0.47
C LEU A 154 -11.44 8.46 -1.95
N SER A 155 -12.49 8.33 -2.77
CA SER A 155 -12.37 8.25 -4.23
C SER A 155 -11.65 9.47 -4.83
N ALA A 156 -11.97 10.68 -4.36
CA ALA A 156 -11.27 11.89 -4.78
C ALA A 156 -9.78 11.88 -4.36
N TRP A 157 -9.45 11.38 -3.16
CA TRP A 157 -8.08 11.20 -2.69
C TRP A 157 -7.30 10.20 -3.55
N ILE A 158 -7.91 9.09 -3.97
CA ILE A 158 -7.30 8.13 -4.90
C ILE A 158 -6.92 8.83 -6.21
N LYS A 159 -7.87 9.57 -6.80
CA LYS A 159 -7.64 10.31 -8.05
C LYS A 159 -6.47 11.28 -7.91
N ARG A 160 -6.44 12.09 -6.84
CA ARG A 160 -5.32 13.01 -6.55
C ARG A 160 -3.98 12.29 -6.39
N CYS A 161 -3.93 11.19 -5.63
CA CYS A 161 -2.69 10.44 -5.44
C CYS A 161 -2.18 9.86 -6.77
N MET A 162 -3.07 9.42 -7.66
CA MET A 162 -2.70 8.89 -8.98
C MET A 162 -2.21 9.97 -9.96
N GLU A 163 -2.42 11.26 -9.68
CA GLU A 163 -1.80 12.35 -10.45
C GLU A 163 -0.30 12.53 -10.15
N LYS A 164 0.18 11.97 -9.02
CA LYS A 164 1.61 12.00 -8.69
C LYS A 164 2.37 10.97 -9.53
N GLU A 165 3.38 11.42 -10.25
CA GLU A 165 4.22 10.56 -11.11
C GLU A 165 4.88 9.39 -10.34
N THR A 166 5.31 9.65 -9.10
CA THR A 166 5.89 8.68 -8.16
C THR A 166 4.93 7.55 -7.78
N VAL A 167 3.63 7.82 -7.82
CA VAL A 167 2.56 6.85 -7.55
C VAL A 167 2.15 6.16 -8.85
N ALA A 168 1.83 6.93 -9.89
CA ALA A 168 1.31 6.44 -11.17
C ALA A 168 2.24 5.44 -11.86
N LYS A 169 3.57 5.60 -11.71
CA LYS A 169 4.57 4.67 -12.26
C LYS A 169 4.64 3.34 -11.51
N VAL A 170 4.19 3.28 -10.26
CA VAL A 170 4.36 2.13 -9.37
C VAL A 170 3.08 1.35 -9.18
N VAL A 171 1.95 2.05 -9.07
CA VAL A 171 0.63 1.43 -8.87
C VAL A 171 0.14 0.89 -10.21
N PRO A 172 -0.14 -0.41 -10.33
CA PRO A 172 -0.58 -1.02 -11.58
C PRO A 172 -1.99 -0.58 -11.94
N ASP A 173 -2.31 -0.70 -13.23
CA ASP A 173 -3.65 -0.55 -13.75
C ASP A 173 -4.62 -1.48 -13.01
N PRO A 174 -5.70 -0.95 -12.38
CA PRO A 174 -6.70 -1.75 -11.68
C PRO A 174 -7.34 -2.85 -12.55
N GLU A 175 -7.46 -2.66 -13.87
CA GLU A 175 -7.99 -3.71 -14.76
C GLU A 175 -7.07 -4.93 -14.81
N LYS A 176 -5.75 -4.72 -14.84
CA LYS A 176 -4.77 -5.82 -14.82
C LYS A 176 -4.79 -6.56 -13.48
N ILE A 177 -5.03 -5.84 -12.38
CA ILE A 177 -5.22 -6.45 -11.06
C ILE A 177 -6.49 -7.27 -11.02
N TYR A 178 -7.58 -6.77 -11.58
CA TYR A 178 -8.83 -7.54 -11.69
C TYR A 178 -8.65 -8.83 -12.51
N GLU A 179 -7.99 -8.78 -13.66
CA GLU A 179 -7.64 -9.97 -14.45
C GLU A 179 -6.77 -10.96 -13.67
N PHE A 180 -5.78 -10.45 -12.93
CA PHE A 180 -4.95 -11.26 -12.05
C PHE A 180 -5.78 -11.95 -10.95
N VAL A 181 -6.71 -11.24 -10.31
CA VAL A 181 -7.62 -11.82 -9.31
C VAL A 181 -8.50 -12.91 -9.93
N ILE A 182 -9.04 -12.71 -11.15
CA ILE A 182 -9.80 -13.75 -11.86
C ILE A 182 -8.94 -15.01 -12.03
N ASN A 183 -7.68 -14.86 -12.44
CA ASN A 183 -6.78 -15.99 -12.64
C ASN A 183 -6.42 -16.69 -11.34
N LEU A 184 -6.21 -15.95 -10.24
CA LEU A 184 -6.00 -16.53 -8.92
C LEU A 184 -7.22 -17.33 -8.45
N ARG A 185 -8.42 -16.76 -8.57
CA ARG A 185 -9.68 -17.45 -8.21
C ARG A 185 -9.81 -18.77 -8.96
N LYS A 186 -9.55 -18.78 -10.28
CA LYS A 186 -9.54 -20.01 -11.09
C LYS A 186 -8.50 -21.02 -10.60
N MET A 187 -7.28 -20.58 -10.31
CA MET A 187 -6.20 -21.44 -9.81
C MET A 187 -6.57 -22.11 -8.48
N PHE A 188 -7.26 -21.39 -7.60
CA PHE A 188 -7.70 -21.89 -6.29
C PHE A 188 -9.11 -22.51 -6.29
N GLY A 189 -9.77 -22.63 -7.45
CA GLY A 189 -11.10 -23.22 -7.55
C GLY A 189 -12.22 -22.40 -6.88
N ILE A 190 -12.02 -21.10 -6.70
CA ILE A 190 -13.00 -20.17 -6.13
C ILE A 190 -13.85 -19.62 -7.29
N ALA A 191 -15.16 -19.86 -7.26
CA ALA A 191 -16.12 -19.36 -8.24
C ALA A 191 -16.33 -17.84 -8.08
#